data_AF-A0A2X1NIU9-F1
#
_entry.id   AF-A0A2X1NIU9-F1
#
_cell.length_a   1.000
_cell.length_b   1.000
_cell.length_c   1.000
_cell.angle_alpha   90.00
_cell.angle_beta   90.00
_cell.angle_gamma   90.00
#
_symmetry.space_group_name_H-M   'P 1'
#
loop_
_entity.id
_entity.type
_entity.pdbx_description
1 polymer ?
#
loop_
_entity_poly.entity_id
_entity_poly.type
_entity_poly.pdbx_seq_one_letter_code
_entity_poly.pdbx_strand_id
1 'polypeptide(L)'
;MWLLKIPRFNFEKFAGANDRLTTQMKSVGEVMAIGRTQQESLQKALRGLEVGATGFDPKVSLDDPEALTKIRRELKDAGADRIWYIADAFRAGLSVDGVFNLTNIDRWFLVQIEELVRLEEKVAEVGITGLNAEFLRQLKRKGFADARLAKLAGVREAEIRKLRDQYDLHPVYKRVDTCAAEFATDTAYMYSTYEEECEANPSTDREKIMVLGGGPNRIGQGIEFDYCCVHASLALREDGYETIMVNCNPETVSTDYDTSDRLYFEPVTLEDVLEIVRIEKPKGVIVQYGGQTPLKLARALEAAGVPVIGTSPDAIDRAEDRERFQHAVDRLKLKQPANATVTAIEMAVEKAKEIGYPLVVRPSYVLGGRAMEIVYDEADLRRYFQTAVSVSNDAPVLLDHFLDDAVEVDVDAICDGEMVLIGGIMEHIEQAGVHSGDSACSLPAYTLSQEIQDVMRQQVQKLAFELQVRGLMNVQFAVKNNEVYLIEVNPRAARTVPFVSKATGVPLAKSGGARDGWQIAG
;
A
#
# COMPACT_ATOMS: atom_id res chain seq x y z
N MET A 1 12.54 23.45 9.43
CA MET A 1 12.21 22.25 8.61
C MET A 1 12.99 21.07 9.18
N TRP A 2 12.33 19.95 9.40
CA TRP A 2 12.90 18.70 9.90
C TRP A 2 12.58 17.56 8.92
N LEU A 3 13.63 16.92 8.45
CA LEU A 3 13.55 15.71 7.63
C LEU A 3 13.76 14.50 8.53
N LEU A 4 12.86 13.53 8.47
CA LEU A 4 13.03 12.25 9.15
C LEU A 4 12.88 11.12 8.15
N LYS A 5 13.79 10.16 8.24
CA LYS A 5 13.76 8.91 7.50
C LYS A 5 13.58 7.73 8.45
N ILE A 6 12.73 6.78 8.09
CA ILE A 6 12.54 5.52 8.83
C ILE A 6 12.74 4.34 7.86
N PRO A 7 13.62 3.36 8.18
CA PRO A 7 13.79 2.17 7.37
C PRO A 7 12.58 1.23 7.46
N ARG A 8 12.27 0.57 6.34
CA ARG A 8 11.24 -0.46 6.20
C ARG A 8 11.88 -1.85 6.21
N PHE A 9 11.32 -2.79 6.98
CA PHE A 9 11.82 -4.17 7.12
C PHE A 9 10.73 -5.19 6.77
N ASN A 10 11.09 -6.39 6.29
CA ASN A 10 10.14 -7.48 6.03
C ASN A 10 10.52 -8.77 6.80
N PHE A 11 10.86 -8.67 8.09
CA PHE A 11 11.25 -9.84 8.89
C PHE A 11 10.15 -10.92 8.95
N GLU A 12 8.88 -10.54 8.80
CA GLU A 12 7.75 -11.47 8.73
C GLU A 12 7.84 -12.45 7.54
N LYS A 13 8.63 -12.15 6.50
CA LYS A 13 8.88 -13.07 5.39
C LYS A 13 10.04 -14.04 5.64
N PHE A 14 10.79 -13.86 6.74
CA PHE A 14 12.00 -14.62 7.04
C PHE A 14 11.99 -15.13 8.49
N ALA A 15 11.07 -16.05 8.81
CA ALA A 15 10.83 -16.51 10.18
C ALA A 15 12.08 -17.05 10.91
N GLY A 16 13.04 -17.64 10.18
CA GLY A 16 14.29 -18.15 10.74
C GLY A 16 15.43 -17.12 10.84
N ALA A 17 15.24 -15.88 10.37
CA ALA A 17 16.27 -14.86 10.38
C ALA A 17 16.40 -14.20 11.76
N ASN A 18 17.62 -13.82 12.12
CA ASN A 18 17.83 -12.94 13.26
C ASN A 18 17.29 -11.54 12.93
N ASP A 19 16.26 -11.10 13.63
CA ASP A 19 15.52 -9.85 13.41
C ASP A 19 16.12 -8.62 14.13
N ARG A 20 17.24 -8.80 14.85
CA ARG A 20 17.91 -7.71 15.56
C ARG A 20 18.74 -6.86 14.60
N LEU A 21 18.66 -5.55 14.78
CA LEU A 21 19.40 -4.57 14.01
C LEU A 21 20.87 -4.58 14.43
N THR A 22 21.76 -4.50 13.44
CA THR A 22 23.20 -4.55 13.62
C THR A 22 23.87 -3.73 12.52
N THR A 23 25.20 -3.77 12.43
CA THR A 23 25.98 -3.03 11.43
C THR A 23 25.72 -3.49 9.99
N GLN A 24 25.26 -4.72 9.79
CA GLN A 24 24.78 -5.23 8.51
C GLN A 24 23.32 -4.83 8.28
N MET A 25 23.05 -4.14 7.16
CA MET A 25 21.71 -3.72 6.77
C MET A 25 20.78 -4.92 6.52
N LYS A 26 19.54 -4.76 6.98
CA LYS A 26 18.43 -5.74 6.81
C LYS A 26 17.13 -5.07 6.35
N SER A 27 17.12 -3.75 6.17
CA SER A 27 15.98 -3.00 5.63
C SER A 27 15.88 -3.20 4.13
N VAL A 28 14.67 -3.12 3.61
CA VAL A 28 14.31 -3.37 2.20
C VAL A 28 13.85 -2.10 1.47
N GLY A 29 13.79 -0.98 2.19
CA GLY A 29 13.40 0.34 1.71
C GLY A 29 13.29 1.32 2.86
N GLU A 30 12.72 2.49 2.60
CA GLU A 30 12.62 3.58 3.57
C GLU A 30 11.54 4.59 3.21
N VAL A 31 11.01 5.25 4.23
CA VAL A 31 10.09 6.38 4.08
C VAL A 31 10.79 7.63 4.59
N MET A 32 10.50 8.77 3.96
CA MET A 32 10.89 10.07 4.46
C MET A 32 9.65 10.93 4.74
N ALA A 33 9.77 11.85 5.69
CA ALA A 33 8.75 12.86 5.92
C ALA A 33 9.38 14.21 6.27
N ILE A 34 8.64 15.27 5.96
CA ILE A 34 9.02 16.64 6.26
C ILE A 34 8.00 17.23 7.23
N GLY A 35 8.48 17.82 8.32
CA GLY A 35 7.67 18.60 9.26
C GLY A 35 8.37 19.89 9.66
N ARG A 36 7.63 20.84 10.24
CA ARG A 36 8.21 22.06 10.83
C ARG A 36 8.86 21.77 12.18
N THR A 37 8.41 20.71 12.85
CA THR A 37 9.00 20.18 14.09
C THR A 37 9.42 18.72 13.93
N GLN A 38 10.32 18.27 14.80
CA GLN A 38 10.76 16.86 14.83
C GLN A 38 9.59 15.91 15.15
N GLN A 39 8.69 16.26 16.08
CA GLN A 39 7.53 15.44 16.42
C GLN A 39 6.58 15.27 15.24
N GLU A 40 6.30 16.37 14.51
CA GLU A 40 5.47 16.33 13.32
C GLU A 40 6.09 15.44 12.23
N SER A 41 7.37 15.66 11.93
CA SER A 41 8.11 14.86 10.95
C SER A 41 8.13 13.37 11.33
N LEU A 42 8.31 13.05 12.62
CA LEU A 42 8.30 11.69 13.13
C LEU A 42 6.96 10.98 12.97
N GLN A 43 5.85 11.62 13.37
CA GLN A 43 4.55 11.01 13.23
C GLN A 43 4.11 10.86 11.77
N LYS A 44 4.50 11.80 10.89
CA LYS A 44 4.31 11.68 9.43
C LYS A 44 5.06 10.47 8.87
N ALA A 45 6.33 10.30 9.23
CA ALA A 45 7.12 9.16 8.77
C ALA A 45 6.53 7.82 9.29
N LEU A 46 6.10 7.76 10.55
CA LEU A 46 5.49 6.56 11.13
C LEU A 46 4.22 6.13 10.40
N ARG A 47 3.31 7.08 10.11
CA ARG A 47 2.06 6.76 9.40
C ARG A 47 2.27 6.48 7.91
N GLY A 48 3.32 7.06 7.31
CA GLY A 48 3.70 6.78 5.92
C GLY A 48 4.53 5.51 5.72
N LEU A 49 4.84 4.76 6.79
CA LEU A 49 5.74 3.60 6.73
C LEU A 49 5.09 2.34 6.12
N GLU A 50 3.78 2.34 5.85
CA GLU A 50 3.06 1.21 5.26
C GLU A 50 3.21 -0.11 6.06
N VAL A 51 3.12 0.02 7.40
CA VAL A 51 3.08 -1.09 8.36
C VAL A 51 1.78 -1.15 9.16
N GLY A 52 0.79 -0.32 8.79
CA GLY A 52 -0.49 -0.20 9.52
C GLY A 52 -0.45 0.69 10.77
N ALA A 53 0.69 1.36 11.02
CA ALA A 53 0.82 2.32 12.09
C ALA A 53 0.11 3.65 11.73
N THR A 54 -0.52 4.26 12.72
CA THR A 54 -1.16 5.58 12.69
C THR A 54 -0.34 6.62 13.45
N GLY A 55 0.80 6.21 14.02
CA GLY A 55 1.65 6.96 14.93
C GLY A 55 2.33 5.98 15.89
N PHE A 56 2.37 6.31 17.18
CA PHE A 56 2.85 5.41 18.22
C PHE A 56 1.77 4.42 18.67
N ASP A 57 1.34 3.50 17.81
CA ASP A 57 0.43 2.44 18.24
C ASP A 57 1.10 1.52 19.29
N PRO A 58 0.39 1.10 20.36
CA PRO A 58 0.96 0.22 21.38
C PRO A 58 1.34 -1.17 20.81
N LYS A 59 2.45 -1.75 21.30
CA LYS A 59 2.88 -3.12 20.98
C LYS A 59 2.58 -4.11 22.11
N VAL A 60 2.48 -3.63 23.34
CA VAL A 60 2.11 -4.42 24.51
C VAL A 60 0.90 -3.81 25.21
N SER A 61 0.14 -4.66 25.90
CA SER A 61 -0.91 -4.21 26.79
C SER A 61 -0.35 -3.85 28.16
N LEU A 62 -0.86 -2.80 28.79
CA LEU A 62 -0.35 -2.31 30.08
C LEU A 62 -0.72 -3.21 31.27
N ASP A 63 -1.72 -4.07 31.10
CA ASP A 63 -2.15 -5.08 32.07
C ASP A 63 -1.36 -6.40 31.96
N ASP A 64 -0.55 -6.60 30.92
CA ASP A 64 0.32 -7.77 30.78
C ASP A 64 1.47 -7.72 31.81
N PRO A 65 1.54 -8.66 32.78
CA PRO A 65 2.62 -8.70 33.77
C PRO A 65 4.02 -8.82 33.16
N GLU A 66 4.13 -9.35 31.93
CA GLU A 66 5.39 -9.51 31.21
C GLU A 66 5.75 -8.31 30.31
N ALA A 67 4.87 -7.29 30.21
CA ALA A 67 5.07 -6.15 29.33
C ALA A 67 6.42 -5.46 29.55
N LEU A 68 6.76 -5.18 30.81
CA LEU A 68 8.03 -4.51 31.16
C LEU A 68 9.27 -5.34 30.75
N THR A 69 9.18 -6.66 30.80
CA THR A 69 10.26 -7.56 30.38
C THR A 69 10.44 -7.50 28.87
N LYS A 70 9.34 -7.56 28.11
CA LYS A 70 9.32 -7.43 26.64
C LYS A 70 9.87 -6.05 26.22
N ILE A 71 9.38 -4.98 26.81
CA ILE A 71 9.84 -3.60 26.58
C ILE A 71 11.35 -3.49 26.80
N ARG A 72 11.87 -3.95 27.95
CA ARG A 72 13.31 -3.84 28.25
C ARG A 72 14.17 -4.58 27.23
N ARG A 73 13.74 -5.75 26.77
CA ARG A 73 14.43 -6.53 25.73
C ARG A 73 14.47 -5.79 24.40
N GLU A 74 13.34 -5.25 23.96
CA GLU A 74 13.21 -4.54 22.68
C GLU A 74 13.93 -3.17 22.67
N LEU A 75 14.04 -2.52 23.84
CA LEU A 75 14.83 -1.29 23.98
C LEU A 75 16.34 -1.57 23.90
N LYS A 76 16.80 -2.60 24.62
CA LYS A 76 18.23 -2.95 24.74
C LYS A 76 18.78 -3.55 23.44
N ASP A 77 18.10 -4.57 22.92
CA ASP A 77 18.51 -5.29 21.72
C ASP A 77 17.57 -4.93 20.58
N ALA A 78 17.92 -3.86 19.86
CA ALA A 78 17.03 -3.20 18.90
C ALA A 78 16.50 -4.13 17.81
N GLY A 79 15.18 -4.22 17.68
CA GLY A 79 14.49 -4.76 16.50
C GLY A 79 13.93 -3.64 15.62
N ALA A 80 13.25 -4.03 14.53
CA ALA A 80 12.50 -3.10 13.68
C ALA A 80 11.42 -2.33 14.46
N ASP A 81 10.89 -2.93 15.53
CA ASP A 81 9.77 -2.39 16.29
C ASP A 81 10.17 -1.45 17.44
N ARG A 82 11.47 -1.23 17.68
CA ARG A 82 11.96 -0.53 18.88
C ARG A 82 11.32 0.86 19.08
N ILE A 83 11.00 1.57 18.00
CA ILE A 83 10.41 2.91 18.09
C ILE A 83 9.05 2.92 18.79
N TRP A 84 8.23 1.88 18.60
CA TRP A 84 6.94 1.74 19.30
C TRP A 84 7.14 1.29 20.75
N TYR A 85 8.10 0.39 21.01
CA TYR A 85 8.44 -0.03 22.37
C TYR A 85 8.99 1.11 23.24
N ILE A 86 9.63 2.13 22.64
CA ILE A 86 10.03 3.34 23.36
C ILE A 86 8.80 4.10 23.89
N ALA A 87 7.74 4.24 23.09
CA ALA A 87 6.50 4.84 23.56
C ALA A 87 5.83 3.98 24.66
N ASP A 88 5.81 2.65 24.49
CA ASP A 88 5.31 1.74 25.53
C ASP A 88 6.12 1.81 26.84
N ALA A 89 7.44 2.06 26.76
CA ALA A 89 8.26 2.27 27.94
C ALA A 89 7.78 3.48 28.75
N PHE A 90 7.43 4.59 28.10
CA PHE A 90 6.90 5.76 28.79
C PHE A 90 5.48 5.52 29.34
N ARG A 91 4.63 4.82 28.59
CA ARG A 91 3.30 4.39 29.07
C ARG A 91 3.39 3.50 30.32
N ALA A 92 4.42 2.64 30.38
CA ALA A 92 4.71 1.78 31.51
C ALA A 92 5.51 2.46 32.64
N GLY A 93 5.76 3.78 32.54
CA GLY A 93 6.37 4.59 33.60
C GLY A 93 7.89 4.56 33.68
N LEU A 94 8.61 4.09 32.66
CA LEU A 94 10.07 4.25 32.60
C LEU A 94 10.42 5.73 32.38
N SER A 95 11.44 6.20 33.10
CA SER A 95 11.98 7.55 32.88
C SER A 95 12.80 7.63 31.59
N VAL A 96 12.94 8.85 31.07
CA VAL A 96 13.84 9.15 29.93
C VAL A 96 15.26 8.64 30.16
N ASP A 97 15.79 8.77 31.37
CA ASP A 97 17.11 8.22 31.72
C ASP A 97 17.15 6.68 31.67
N GLY A 98 16.07 6.03 32.12
CA GLY A 98 15.93 4.58 32.02
C GLY A 98 15.93 4.10 30.57
N VAL A 99 15.17 4.76 29.70
CA VAL A 99 15.13 4.46 28.26
C VAL A 99 16.46 4.77 27.58
N PHE A 100 17.09 5.90 27.91
CA PHE A 100 18.40 6.28 27.38
C PHE A 100 19.46 5.22 27.71
N ASN A 101 19.51 4.74 28.96
CA ASN A 101 20.52 3.77 29.38
C ASN A 101 20.40 2.43 28.65
N LEU A 102 19.22 2.09 28.14
CA LEU A 102 18.99 0.87 27.37
C LEU A 102 19.24 1.07 25.87
N THR A 103 18.86 2.23 25.33
CA THR A 103 18.80 2.46 23.88
C THR A 103 20.00 3.22 23.33
N ASN A 104 20.66 4.01 24.17
CA ASN A 104 21.62 5.06 23.83
C ASN A 104 21.10 6.12 22.83
N ILE A 105 19.79 6.19 22.61
CA ILE A 105 19.17 7.24 21.80
C ILE A 105 19.21 8.53 22.61
N ASP A 106 19.69 9.62 21.99
CA ASP A 106 19.85 10.90 22.68
C ASP A 106 18.54 11.35 23.36
N ARG A 107 18.67 11.85 24.59
CA ARG A 107 17.54 12.28 25.41
C ARG A 107 16.68 13.32 24.72
N TRP A 108 17.27 14.14 23.85
CA TRP A 108 16.55 15.13 23.06
C TRP A 108 15.42 14.53 22.20
N PHE A 109 15.62 13.33 21.64
CA PHE A 109 14.55 12.62 20.93
C PHE A 109 13.57 11.97 21.91
N LEU A 110 14.08 11.39 22.99
CA LEU A 110 13.29 10.64 23.96
C LEU A 110 12.25 11.52 24.69
N VAL A 111 12.63 12.73 25.12
CA VAL A 111 11.69 13.67 25.78
C VAL A 111 10.55 14.09 24.85
N GLN A 112 10.80 14.16 23.54
CA GLN A 112 9.77 14.49 22.56
C GLN A 112 8.80 13.33 22.35
N ILE A 113 9.26 12.09 22.42
CA ILE A 113 8.37 10.91 22.37
C ILE A 113 7.57 10.82 23.67
N GLU A 114 8.19 11.05 24.83
CA GLU A 114 7.48 11.09 26.11
C GLU A 114 6.37 12.16 26.10
N GLU A 115 6.64 13.37 25.60
CA GLU A 115 5.63 14.42 25.46
C GLU A 115 4.44 13.97 24.59
N LEU A 116 4.70 13.28 23.47
CA LEU A 116 3.64 12.73 22.62
C LEU A 116 2.81 11.70 23.38
N VAL A 117 3.44 10.80 24.15
CA VAL A 117 2.74 9.81 24.97
C VAL A 117 1.85 10.49 26.02
N ARG A 118 2.32 11.55 26.68
CA ARG A 118 1.49 12.33 27.63
C ARG A 118 0.29 12.99 26.96
N LEU A 119 0.46 13.48 25.73
CA LEU A 119 -0.66 14.01 24.94
C LEU A 119 -1.65 12.91 24.57
N GLU A 120 -1.18 11.70 24.23
CA GLU A 120 -2.07 10.57 23.99
C GLU A 120 -2.89 10.19 25.22
N GLU A 121 -2.25 10.12 26.40
CA GLU A 121 -2.91 9.88 27.69
C GLU A 121 -4.02 10.91 27.94
N LYS A 122 -3.72 12.20 27.71
CA LYS A 122 -4.71 13.28 27.83
C LYS A 122 -5.88 13.12 26.86
N VAL A 123 -5.62 12.74 25.60
CA VAL A 123 -6.70 12.50 24.61
C VAL A 123 -7.59 11.33 25.05
N ALA A 124 -7.00 10.25 25.56
CA ALA A 124 -7.74 9.11 26.07
C ALA A 124 -8.59 9.46 27.31
N GLU A 125 -8.09 10.35 28.18
CA GLU A 125 -8.82 10.83 29.37
C GLU A 125 -10.03 11.70 29.00
N VAL A 126 -9.85 12.67 28.10
CA VAL A 126 -10.91 13.65 27.78
C VAL A 126 -11.88 13.19 26.69
N GLY A 127 -11.50 12.14 25.94
CA GLY A 127 -12.25 11.61 24.80
C GLY A 127 -12.51 12.65 23.70
N ILE A 128 -13.41 12.33 22.76
CA ILE A 128 -13.76 13.25 21.67
C ILE A 128 -14.35 14.57 22.17
N THR A 129 -15.04 14.55 23.32
CA THR A 129 -15.66 15.73 23.93
C THR A 129 -14.65 16.79 24.37
N GLY A 130 -13.42 16.38 24.72
CA GLY A 130 -12.37 17.31 25.10
C GLY A 130 -11.54 17.84 23.92
N LEU A 131 -11.77 17.35 22.70
CA LEU A 131 -11.10 17.81 21.48
C LEU A 131 -11.71 19.13 20.99
N ASN A 132 -11.54 20.19 21.77
CA ASN A 132 -11.83 21.55 21.32
C ASN A 132 -10.81 21.99 20.23
N ALA A 133 -11.14 23.07 19.51
CA ALA A 133 -10.35 23.53 18.36
C ALA A 133 -8.87 23.83 18.70
N GLU A 134 -8.60 24.42 19.87
CA GLU A 134 -7.23 24.75 20.30
C GLU A 134 -6.43 23.48 20.59
N PHE A 135 -7.00 22.55 21.35
CA PHE A 135 -6.32 21.30 21.68
C PHE A 135 -6.14 20.42 20.44
N LEU A 136 -7.14 20.34 19.57
CA LEU A 136 -7.01 19.59 18.31
C LEU A 136 -5.93 20.20 17.42
N ARG A 137 -5.87 21.53 17.29
CA ARG A 137 -4.78 22.23 16.57
C ARG A 137 -3.42 21.92 17.17
N GLN A 138 -3.29 21.92 18.50
CA GLN A 138 -2.05 21.53 19.18
C GLN A 138 -1.62 20.11 18.79
N LEU A 139 -2.55 19.15 18.80
CA LEU A 139 -2.28 17.76 18.43
C LEU A 139 -1.86 17.65 16.96
N LYS A 140 -2.56 18.34 16.05
CA LYS A 140 -2.20 18.33 14.61
C LYS A 140 -0.82 18.92 14.36
N ARG A 141 -0.43 20.00 15.05
CA ARG A 141 0.93 20.59 15.01
C ARG A 141 2.03 19.66 15.53
N LYS A 142 1.67 18.68 16.37
CA LYS A 142 2.55 17.61 16.85
C LYS A 142 2.56 16.39 15.91
N GLY A 143 1.84 16.46 14.79
CA GLY A 143 1.79 15.43 13.75
C GLY A 143 0.80 14.29 14.01
N PHE A 144 -0.07 14.39 15.01
CA PHE A 144 -1.05 13.34 15.29
C PHE A 144 -1.99 13.13 14.10
N ALA A 145 -2.09 11.88 13.63
CA ALA A 145 -3.04 11.48 12.61
C ALA A 145 -4.47 11.43 13.16
N ASP A 146 -5.46 11.68 12.31
CA ASP A 146 -6.88 11.54 12.65
C ASP A 146 -7.17 10.11 13.12
N ALA A 147 -6.55 9.11 12.48
CA ALA A 147 -6.71 7.70 12.83
C ALA A 147 -6.15 7.39 14.23
N ARG A 148 -5.06 8.06 14.64
CA ARG A 148 -4.48 7.87 15.98
C ARG A 148 -5.36 8.48 17.06
N LEU A 149 -5.82 9.71 16.83
CA LEU A 149 -6.74 10.39 17.74
C LEU A 149 -8.07 9.63 17.85
N ALA A 150 -8.55 9.07 16.76
CA ALA A 150 -9.77 8.27 16.73
C ALA A 150 -9.67 7.03 17.62
N LYS A 151 -8.55 6.28 17.55
CA LYS A 151 -8.30 5.13 18.43
C LYS A 151 -8.27 5.55 19.90
N LEU A 152 -7.58 6.64 20.23
CA LEU A 152 -7.46 7.14 21.60
C LEU A 152 -8.80 7.63 22.16
N ALA A 153 -9.62 8.28 21.33
CA ALA A 153 -10.92 8.81 21.72
C ALA A 153 -12.08 7.81 21.59
N GLY A 154 -11.84 6.58 21.10
CA GLY A 154 -12.86 5.55 20.92
C GLY A 154 -13.88 5.85 19.82
N VAL A 155 -13.46 6.52 18.75
CA VAL A 155 -14.33 6.92 17.62
C VAL A 155 -13.75 6.44 16.27
N ARG A 156 -14.48 6.67 15.18
CA ARG A 156 -13.98 6.41 13.83
C ARG A 156 -13.11 7.57 13.35
N GLU A 157 -12.10 7.29 12.53
CA GLU A 157 -11.24 8.31 11.90
C GLU A 157 -12.04 9.44 11.24
N ALA A 158 -13.11 9.09 10.51
CA ALA A 158 -13.97 10.05 9.84
C ALA A 158 -14.64 11.07 10.78
N GLU A 159 -14.87 10.72 12.06
CA GLU A 159 -15.44 11.65 13.04
C GLU A 159 -14.40 12.70 13.47
N ILE A 160 -13.11 12.33 13.59
CA ILE A 160 -12.03 13.30 13.84
C ILE A 160 -11.86 14.23 12.64
N ARG A 161 -11.92 13.69 11.42
CA ARG A 161 -11.86 14.50 10.20
C ARG A 161 -13.01 15.51 10.13
N LYS A 162 -14.26 15.07 10.34
CA LYS A 162 -15.42 15.98 10.42
C LYS A 162 -15.25 17.06 11.48
N LEU A 163 -14.66 16.71 12.63
CA LEU A 163 -14.40 17.67 13.70
C LEU A 163 -13.36 18.72 13.27
N ARG A 164 -12.32 18.31 12.52
CA ARG A 164 -11.38 19.25 11.91
C ARG A 164 -12.07 20.16 10.89
N ASP A 165 -12.89 19.60 10.01
CA ASP A 165 -13.66 20.37 9.02
C ASP A 165 -14.57 21.40 9.70
N GLN A 166 -15.22 21.02 10.81
CA GLN A 166 -16.06 21.91 11.61
C GLN A 166 -15.28 23.10 12.21
N TYR A 167 -14.01 22.90 12.54
CA TYR A 167 -13.14 23.93 13.09
C TYR A 167 -12.32 24.67 12.03
N ASP A 168 -12.51 24.37 10.75
CA ASP A 168 -11.66 24.84 9.66
C ASP A 168 -10.17 24.57 9.96
N LEU A 169 -9.89 23.39 10.51
CA LEU A 169 -8.56 22.96 10.95
C LEU A 169 -7.90 22.09 9.88
N HIS A 170 -7.23 22.76 8.95
CA HIS A 170 -6.56 22.13 7.82
C HIS A 170 -5.06 22.42 7.83
N PRO A 171 -4.23 21.55 7.22
CA PRO A 171 -2.84 21.87 7.01
C PRO A 171 -2.68 22.98 5.97
N VAL A 172 -1.58 23.71 6.12
CA VAL A 172 -0.98 24.52 5.06
C VAL A 172 0.15 23.72 4.41
N TYR A 173 0.54 24.12 3.21
CA TYR A 173 1.65 23.50 2.51
C TYR A 173 2.80 24.50 2.38
N LYS A 174 4.00 24.04 2.71
CA LYS A 174 5.25 24.79 2.62
C LYS A 174 6.11 24.21 1.50
N ARG A 175 6.92 25.05 0.86
CA ARG A 175 7.84 24.61 -0.20
C ARG A 175 9.21 24.24 0.36
N VAL A 176 9.90 23.36 -0.37
CA VAL A 176 11.33 23.10 -0.22
C VAL A 176 12.06 24.00 -1.21
N ASP A 177 12.93 24.88 -0.70
CA ASP A 177 13.59 25.94 -1.48
C ASP A 177 15.12 25.95 -1.34
N THR A 178 15.68 25.03 -0.54
CA THR A 178 17.11 24.91 -0.17
C THR A 178 17.72 26.08 0.63
N CYS A 179 16.99 27.19 0.82
CA CYS A 179 17.52 28.44 1.35
C CYS A 179 16.70 29.02 2.52
N ALA A 180 15.75 28.24 3.07
CA ALA A 180 14.93 28.65 4.21
C ALA A 180 14.18 29.98 3.97
N ALA A 181 13.58 30.10 2.78
CA ALA A 181 12.83 31.25 2.28
C ALA A 181 13.63 32.55 2.10
N GLU A 182 14.98 32.49 2.07
CA GLU A 182 15.80 33.65 1.68
C GLU A 182 15.52 34.08 0.23
N PHE A 183 15.24 33.11 -0.65
CA PHE A 183 14.90 33.32 -2.05
C PHE A 183 13.56 32.66 -2.38
N ALA A 184 12.84 33.24 -3.35
CA ALA A 184 11.63 32.63 -3.89
C ALA A 184 11.98 31.38 -4.71
N THR A 185 11.06 30.41 -4.74
CA THR A 185 11.16 29.21 -5.58
C THR A 185 9.94 29.06 -6.48
N ASP A 186 10.19 28.83 -7.77
CA ASP A 186 9.14 28.50 -8.73
C ASP A 186 8.72 27.02 -8.64
N THR A 187 9.60 26.17 -8.09
CA THR A 187 9.36 24.73 -7.95
C THR A 187 8.29 24.45 -6.89
N ALA A 188 7.25 23.71 -7.27
CA ALA A 188 6.16 23.29 -6.38
C ALA A 188 6.50 21.95 -5.68
N TYR A 189 7.59 21.92 -4.92
CA TYR A 189 7.99 20.79 -4.08
C TYR A 189 7.54 21.04 -2.64
N MET A 190 6.48 20.34 -2.18
CA MET A 190 5.70 20.75 -1.02
C MET A 190 5.60 19.67 0.07
N TYR A 191 5.35 20.12 1.29
CA TYR A 191 4.96 19.28 2.43
C TYR A 191 3.91 19.98 3.30
N SER A 192 3.04 19.19 3.92
CA SER A 192 1.98 19.65 4.83
C SER A 192 2.53 19.99 6.22
N THR A 193 1.95 21.00 6.86
CA THR A 193 2.15 21.35 8.26
C THR A 193 0.99 22.18 8.80
N TYR A 194 0.81 22.26 10.12
CA TYR A 194 -0.26 23.07 10.75
C TYR A 194 0.26 24.44 11.22
N GLU A 195 0.81 25.22 10.29
CA GLU A 195 1.17 26.64 10.45
C GLU A 195 0.12 27.57 9.82
N GLU A 196 0.42 28.87 9.73
CA GLU A 196 -0.56 29.90 9.34
C GLU A 196 -0.65 30.11 7.81
N GLU A 197 0.48 30.23 7.11
CA GLU A 197 0.52 30.59 5.68
C GLU A 197 0.66 29.37 4.76
N CYS A 198 -0.16 29.30 3.70
CA CYS A 198 -0.10 28.26 2.69
C CYS A 198 0.58 28.75 1.39
N GLU A 199 1.59 28.02 0.94
CA GLU A 199 2.38 28.30 -0.26
C GLU A 199 2.01 27.37 -1.44
N ALA A 200 0.94 26.58 -1.28
CA ALA A 200 0.47 25.68 -2.34
C ALA A 200 0.15 26.47 -3.62
N ASN A 201 -0.64 27.54 -3.49
CA ASN A 201 -1.08 28.39 -4.60
C ASN A 201 -1.48 27.56 -5.83
N PRO A 202 -2.52 26.70 -5.70
CA PRO A 202 -2.90 25.78 -6.76
C PRO A 202 -3.33 26.55 -8.02
N SER A 203 -2.99 26.02 -9.19
CA SER A 203 -3.43 26.62 -10.45
C SER A 203 -4.96 26.49 -10.62
N THR A 204 -5.57 27.39 -11.40
CA THR A 204 -7.01 27.32 -11.72
C THR A 204 -7.29 27.07 -13.19
N ASP A 205 -6.27 27.16 -14.04
CA ASP A 205 -6.43 27.24 -15.49
C ASP A 205 -6.20 25.89 -16.20
N ARG A 206 -5.57 24.92 -15.52
CA ARG A 206 -5.24 23.60 -16.08
C ARG A 206 -6.07 22.49 -15.47
N GLU A 207 -6.37 21.50 -16.30
CA GLU A 207 -6.93 20.25 -15.83
C GLU A 207 -5.84 19.43 -15.14
N LYS A 208 -6.08 19.04 -13.89
CA LYS A 208 -5.08 18.40 -13.04
C LYS A 208 -5.32 16.91 -12.90
N ILE A 209 -4.28 16.11 -13.04
CA ILE A 209 -4.33 14.67 -12.75
C ILE A 209 -3.35 14.36 -11.63
N MET A 210 -3.88 13.77 -10.56
CA MET A 210 -3.09 13.34 -9.41
C MET A 210 -2.69 11.86 -9.56
N VAL A 211 -1.44 11.54 -9.27
CA VAL A 211 -0.88 10.19 -9.27
C VAL A 211 -0.44 9.85 -7.86
N LEU A 212 -1.02 8.79 -7.29
CA LEU A 212 -0.64 8.31 -5.96
C LEU A 212 0.47 7.25 -6.08
N GLY A 213 1.62 7.56 -5.46
CA GLY A 213 2.74 6.65 -5.35
C GLY A 213 2.52 5.52 -4.33
N GLY A 214 3.55 4.70 -4.14
CA GLY A 214 3.48 3.53 -3.27
C GLY A 214 3.94 3.75 -1.84
N GLY A 215 4.64 4.84 -1.50
CA GLY A 215 5.39 4.93 -0.25
C GLY A 215 6.65 4.05 -0.25
N PRO A 216 7.18 3.63 0.92
CA PRO A 216 8.50 2.99 1.06
C PRO A 216 8.59 1.63 0.37
N ASN A 217 9.61 1.38 -0.44
CA ASN A 217 9.79 0.06 -1.09
C ASN A 217 9.80 -1.11 -0.07
N ARG A 218 9.28 -2.27 -0.50
CA ARG A 218 9.17 -3.51 0.29
C ARG A 218 9.09 -4.72 -0.64
N ILE A 219 9.35 -5.92 -0.13
CA ILE A 219 9.32 -7.15 -0.95
C ILE A 219 7.92 -7.36 -1.55
N GLY A 220 7.84 -7.35 -2.88
CA GLY A 220 6.61 -7.45 -3.67
C GLY A 220 6.03 -6.10 -4.11
N GLN A 221 6.54 -4.97 -3.57
CA GLN A 221 6.17 -3.61 -3.96
C GLN A 221 7.42 -2.74 -4.02
N GLY A 222 8.10 -2.79 -5.17
CA GLY A 222 9.36 -2.11 -5.41
C GLY A 222 9.25 -1.01 -6.46
N ILE A 223 10.38 -0.80 -7.14
CA ILE A 223 10.59 0.26 -8.13
C ILE A 223 9.70 0.12 -9.37
N GLU A 224 9.11 -1.04 -9.60
CA GLU A 224 8.25 -1.30 -10.75
C GLU A 224 6.99 -0.43 -10.73
N PHE A 225 6.48 -0.16 -9.54
CA PHE A 225 5.32 0.72 -9.32
C PHE A 225 5.70 2.20 -9.43
N ASP A 226 6.90 2.56 -8.95
CA ASP A 226 7.47 3.90 -9.16
C ASP A 226 7.60 4.21 -10.66
N TYR A 227 8.17 3.27 -11.43
CA TYR A 227 8.27 3.36 -12.88
C TYR A 227 6.91 3.65 -13.54
N CYS A 228 5.85 2.96 -13.12
CA CYS A 228 4.50 3.20 -13.64
C CYS A 228 4.01 4.61 -13.32
N CYS A 229 4.17 5.05 -12.06
CA CYS A 229 3.78 6.40 -11.61
C CYS A 229 4.53 7.50 -12.38
N VAL A 230 5.84 7.35 -12.57
CA VAL A 230 6.67 8.27 -13.36
C VAL A 230 6.15 8.35 -14.79
N HIS A 231 5.91 7.20 -15.43
CA HIS A 231 5.41 7.17 -16.80
C HIS A 231 4.00 7.78 -16.95
N ALA A 232 3.12 7.63 -15.97
CA ALA A 232 1.83 8.32 -15.94
C ALA A 232 2.00 9.84 -15.92
N SER A 233 2.82 10.35 -14.98
CA SER A 233 3.09 11.79 -14.87
C SER A 233 3.71 12.34 -16.16
N LEU A 234 4.72 11.66 -16.71
CA LEU A 234 5.37 12.12 -17.94
C LEU A 234 4.40 12.15 -19.13
N ALA A 235 3.57 11.11 -19.30
CA ALA A 235 2.63 11.06 -20.42
C ALA A 235 1.52 12.11 -20.31
N LEU A 236 0.90 12.24 -19.13
CA LEU A 236 -0.17 13.21 -18.92
C LEU A 236 0.33 14.65 -19.01
N ARG A 237 1.58 14.91 -18.58
CA ARG A 237 2.23 16.21 -18.77
C ARG A 237 2.52 16.51 -20.23
N GLU A 238 2.98 15.50 -21.00
CA GLU A 238 3.14 15.60 -22.46
C GLU A 238 1.80 15.91 -23.16
N ASP A 239 0.68 15.37 -22.65
CA ASP A 239 -0.67 15.61 -23.13
C ASP A 239 -1.30 16.94 -22.65
N GLY A 240 -0.58 17.71 -21.82
CA GLY A 240 -0.98 19.05 -21.39
C GLY A 240 -1.75 19.13 -20.07
N TYR A 241 -1.91 18.03 -19.33
CA TYR A 241 -2.43 18.06 -17.97
C TYR A 241 -1.40 18.64 -17.00
N GLU A 242 -1.87 19.26 -15.92
CA GLU A 242 -1.02 19.57 -14.77
C GLU A 242 -0.91 18.31 -13.90
N THR A 243 0.29 17.74 -13.81
CA THR A 243 0.49 16.49 -13.09
C THR A 243 0.90 16.71 -11.65
N ILE A 244 0.22 16.03 -10.73
CA ILE A 244 0.43 16.12 -9.29
C ILE A 244 0.91 14.76 -8.79
N MET A 245 2.14 14.67 -8.27
CA MET A 245 2.64 13.45 -7.65
C MET A 245 2.47 13.52 -6.13
N VAL A 246 1.96 12.44 -5.53
CA VAL A 246 1.90 12.27 -4.07
C VAL A 246 2.64 10.99 -3.68
N ASN A 247 3.83 11.14 -3.09
CA ASN A 247 4.64 10.01 -2.65
C ASN A 247 5.64 10.45 -1.57
N CYS A 248 6.21 9.50 -0.81
CA CYS A 248 7.12 9.77 0.31
C CYS A 248 8.36 8.86 0.36
N ASN A 249 8.65 8.15 -0.74
CA ASN A 249 9.85 7.34 -0.84
C ASN A 249 11.03 8.17 -1.37
N PRO A 250 12.07 8.46 -0.56
CA PRO A 250 13.17 9.33 -0.98
C PRO A 250 14.10 8.71 -2.03
N GLU A 251 14.00 7.40 -2.30
CA GLU A 251 14.88 6.70 -3.24
C GLU A 251 14.40 6.81 -4.70
N THR A 252 13.22 7.40 -4.92
CA THR A 252 12.46 7.22 -6.15
C THR A 252 12.47 8.41 -7.09
N VAL A 253 12.30 8.13 -8.39
CA VAL A 253 12.26 9.16 -9.43
C VAL A 253 10.92 9.89 -9.39
N SER A 254 9.82 9.26 -8.92
CA SER A 254 8.55 9.97 -8.76
C SER A 254 8.64 11.15 -7.78
N THR A 255 9.50 11.04 -6.76
CA THR A 255 9.75 12.13 -5.79
C THR A 255 10.84 13.10 -6.21
N ASP A 256 11.32 13.01 -7.46
CA ASP A 256 12.09 14.07 -8.08
C ASP A 256 11.12 15.18 -8.53
N TYR A 257 11.44 16.44 -8.21
CA TYR A 257 10.62 17.58 -8.56
C TYR A 257 10.53 17.81 -10.08
N ASP A 258 11.46 17.26 -10.88
CA ASP A 258 11.42 17.36 -12.35
C ASP A 258 10.40 16.39 -13.00
N THR A 259 9.90 15.41 -12.24
CA THR A 259 8.99 14.36 -12.75
C THR A 259 7.54 14.82 -12.91
N SER A 260 7.10 15.82 -12.14
CA SER A 260 5.71 16.29 -12.12
C SER A 260 5.65 17.82 -12.07
N ASP A 261 4.52 18.44 -12.44
CA ASP A 261 4.35 19.89 -12.25
C ASP A 261 4.37 20.26 -10.76
N ARG A 262 3.79 19.39 -9.92
CA ARG A 262 3.60 19.63 -8.48
C ARG A 262 3.85 18.35 -7.70
N LEU A 263 4.79 18.40 -6.75
CA LEU A 263 5.15 17.26 -5.90
C LEU A 263 4.73 17.53 -4.46
N TYR A 264 3.92 16.65 -3.91
CA TYR A 264 3.59 16.59 -2.49
C TYR A 264 4.35 15.43 -1.84
N PHE A 265 5.37 15.76 -1.04
CA PHE A 265 6.15 14.77 -0.28
C PHE A 265 5.43 14.36 1.00
N GLU A 266 4.33 13.64 0.83
CA GLU A 266 3.37 13.34 1.88
C GLU A 266 3.17 11.84 2.06
N PRO A 267 2.83 11.38 3.28
CA PRO A 267 2.36 10.02 3.48
C PRO A 267 1.18 9.72 2.56
N VAL A 268 1.17 8.55 1.91
CA VAL A 268 0.09 8.14 1.02
C VAL A 268 -1.05 7.53 1.85
N THR A 269 -1.71 8.37 2.66
CA THR A 269 -2.83 7.97 3.53
C THR A 269 -4.12 8.65 3.09
N LEU A 270 -5.27 8.14 3.57
CA LEU A 270 -6.57 8.77 3.29
C LEU A 270 -6.61 10.23 3.76
N GLU A 271 -6.14 10.49 4.98
CA GLU A 271 -6.13 11.83 5.57
C GLU A 271 -5.31 12.81 4.73
N ASP A 272 -4.04 12.45 4.47
CA ASP A 272 -3.09 13.35 3.80
C ASP A 272 -3.51 13.59 2.33
N VAL A 273 -3.99 12.56 1.64
CA VAL A 273 -4.48 12.69 0.24
C VAL A 273 -5.74 13.55 0.16
N LEU A 274 -6.69 13.41 1.09
CA LEU A 274 -7.91 14.23 1.10
C LEU A 274 -7.60 15.71 1.29
N GLU A 275 -6.62 16.07 2.12
CA GLU A 275 -6.21 17.47 2.29
C GLU A 275 -5.59 18.06 1.02
N ILE A 276 -4.84 17.26 0.25
CA ILE A 276 -4.31 17.70 -1.04
C ILE A 276 -5.46 17.87 -2.04
N VAL A 277 -6.37 16.90 -2.14
CA VAL A 277 -7.55 16.96 -3.01
C VAL A 277 -8.42 18.17 -2.68
N ARG A 278 -8.59 18.52 -1.40
CA ARG A 278 -9.39 19.67 -0.94
C ARG A 278 -8.93 20.99 -1.60
N ILE A 279 -7.61 21.22 -1.63
CA ILE A 279 -7.04 22.45 -2.18
C ILE A 279 -6.78 22.38 -3.70
N GLU A 280 -6.41 21.21 -4.21
CA GLU A 280 -6.07 21.07 -5.63
C GLU A 280 -7.28 20.86 -6.54
N LYS A 281 -8.31 20.18 -6.02
CA LYS A 281 -9.54 19.82 -6.74
C LYS A 281 -9.22 19.21 -8.11
N PRO A 282 -8.48 18.08 -8.15
CA PRO A 282 -8.05 17.48 -9.40
C PRO A 282 -9.23 17.02 -10.25
N LYS A 283 -9.04 16.98 -11.58
CA LYS A 283 -10.00 16.39 -12.51
C LYS A 283 -10.07 14.87 -12.33
N GLY A 284 -8.94 14.25 -12.01
CA GLY A 284 -8.84 12.80 -11.80
C GLY A 284 -7.70 12.40 -10.89
N VAL A 285 -7.84 11.25 -10.23
CA VAL A 285 -6.83 10.63 -9.37
C VAL A 285 -6.58 9.19 -9.81
N ILE A 286 -5.32 8.87 -10.12
CA ILE A 286 -4.84 7.53 -10.48
C ILE A 286 -4.42 6.81 -9.20
N VAL A 287 -5.06 5.67 -8.92
CA VAL A 287 -4.83 4.85 -7.72
C VAL A 287 -4.27 3.45 -8.04
N GLN A 288 -4.18 3.11 -9.33
CA GLN A 288 -3.88 1.76 -9.81
C GLN A 288 -2.37 1.53 -10.07
N TYR A 289 -1.54 2.56 -9.92
CA TYR A 289 -0.14 2.52 -10.37
C TYR A 289 0.87 2.36 -9.22
N GLY A 290 0.55 2.86 -8.03
CA GLY A 290 1.44 2.81 -6.86
C GLY A 290 1.41 1.50 -6.06
N GLY A 291 0.89 0.41 -6.63
CA GLY A 291 0.78 -0.88 -5.94
C GLY A 291 -0.36 -0.91 -4.91
N GLN A 292 -0.18 -1.63 -3.80
CA GLN A 292 -1.28 -1.94 -2.87
C GLN A 292 -1.71 -0.73 -2.03
N THR A 293 -0.79 0.18 -1.73
CA THR A 293 -1.03 1.35 -0.85
C THR A 293 -2.19 2.21 -1.36
N PRO A 294 -2.12 2.80 -2.56
CA PRO A 294 -3.23 3.58 -3.09
C PRO A 294 -4.45 2.71 -3.43
N LEU A 295 -4.27 1.44 -3.80
CA LEU A 295 -5.36 0.53 -4.12
C LEU A 295 -6.29 0.29 -2.92
N LYS A 296 -5.74 0.19 -1.71
CA LYS A 296 -6.52 0.08 -0.46
C LYS A 296 -7.31 1.34 -0.12
N LEU A 297 -6.85 2.50 -0.59
CA LEU A 297 -7.51 3.79 -0.36
C LEU A 297 -8.65 4.04 -1.35
N ALA A 298 -8.66 3.38 -2.52
CA ALA A 298 -9.55 3.69 -3.65
C ALA A 298 -11.03 3.84 -3.25
N ARG A 299 -11.59 2.87 -2.51
CA ARG A 299 -13.00 2.93 -2.06
C ARG A 299 -13.27 4.09 -1.09
N ALA A 300 -12.34 4.33 -0.17
CA ALA A 300 -12.50 5.39 0.83
C ALA A 300 -12.34 6.79 0.20
N LEU A 301 -11.48 6.92 -0.81
CA LEU A 301 -11.30 8.13 -1.60
C LEU A 301 -12.58 8.44 -2.42
N GLU A 302 -13.09 7.47 -3.17
CA GLU A 302 -14.33 7.63 -3.95
C GLU A 302 -15.53 7.97 -3.05
N ALA A 303 -15.69 7.26 -1.92
CA ALA A 303 -16.74 7.56 -0.96
C ALA A 303 -16.63 8.95 -0.31
N ALA A 304 -15.43 9.54 -0.32
CA ALA A 304 -15.17 10.91 0.13
C ALA A 304 -15.29 11.96 -0.99
N GLY A 305 -15.69 11.56 -2.20
CA GLY A 305 -15.90 12.45 -3.34
C GLY A 305 -14.66 12.71 -4.19
N VAL A 306 -13.60 11.93 -4.03
CA VAL A 306 -12.40 12.03 -4.88
C VAL A 306 -12.70 11.44 -6.27
N PRO A 307 -12.37 12.14 -7.36
CA PRO A 307 -12.63 11.65 -8.71
C PRO A 307 -11.57 10.59 -9.10
N VAL A 308 -11.77 9.35 -8.68
CA VAL A 308 -10.92 8.22 -9.09
C VAL A 308 -11.16 7.92 -10.57
N ILE A 309 -10.10 7.97 -11.39
CA ILE A 309 -10.16 7.68 -12.83
C ILE A 309 -9.51 6.34 -13.16
N GLY A 310 -9.81 5.79 -14.33
CA GLY A 310 -9.39 4.44 -14.73
C GLY A 310 -10.33 3.36 -14.18
N THR A 311 -9.82 2.16 -13.89
CA THR A 311 -10.64 1.07 -13.36
C THR A 311 -11.24 1.48 -12.02
N SER A 312 -12.57 1.39 -11.89
CA SER A 312 -13.28 1.89 -10.71
C SER A 312 -12.90 1.13 -9.44
N PRO A 313 -13.01 1.75 -8.25
CA PRO A 313 -12.79 1.06 -6.98
C PRO A 313 -13.64 -0.20 -6.80
N ASP A 314 -14.90 -0.18 -7.28
CA ASP A 314 -15.75 -1.38 -7.27
C ASP A 314 -15.25 -2.47 -8.22
N ALA A 315 -14.77 -2.12 -9.41
CA ALA A 315 -14.18 -3.08 -10.35
C ALA A 315 -12.87 -3.68 -9.80
N ILE A 316 -12.07 -2.87 -9.10
CA ILE A 316 -10.88 -3.35 -8.38
C ILE A 316 -11.29 -4.35 -7.30
N ASP A 317 -12.30 -4.00 -6.49
CA ASP A 317 -12.82 -4.87 -5.45
C ASP A 317 -13.44 -6.16 -6.02
N ARG A 318 -14.07 -6.13 -7.20
CA ARG A 318 -14.57 -7.35 -7.87
C ARG A 318 -13.48 -8.37 -8.20
N ALA A 319 -12.24 -7.93 -8.42
CA ALA A 319 -11.13 -8.83 -8.72
C ALA A 319 -10.33 -9.24 -7.47
N GLU A 320 -10.21 -8.33 -6.50
CA GLU A 320 -9.51 -8.58 -5.23
C GLU A 320 -10.37 -9.40 -4.25
N ASP A 321 -11.69 -9.19 -4.25
CA ASP A 321 -12.66 -10.00 -3.50
C ASP A 321 -12.91 -11.33 -4.21
N ARG A 322 -12.63 -12.42 -3.51
CA ARG A 322 -12.60 -13.75 -4.13
C ARG A 322 -13.98 -14.31 -4.41
N GLU A 323 -15.01 -13.99 -3.62
CA GLU A 323 -16.39 -14.42 -3.90
C GLU A 323 -16.91 -13.69 -5.15
N ARG A 324 -16.67 -12.37 -5.22
CA ARG A 324 -17.04 -11.57 -6.39
C ARG A 324 -16.28 -12.03 -7.64
N PHE A 325 -15.00 -12.37 -7.49
CA PHE A 325 -14.18 -12.86 -8.58
C PHE A 325 -14.65 -14.23 -9.06
N GLN A 326 -14.90 -15.19 -8.17
CA GLN A 326 -15.43 -16.52 -8.52
C GLN A 326 -16.74 -16.41 -9.30
N HIS A 327 -17.66 -15.55 -8.85
CA HIS A 327 -18.90 -15.29 -9.60
C HIS A 327 -18.66 -14.74 -11.01
N ALA A 328 -17.66 -13.87 -11.20
CA ALA A 328 -17.29 -13.37 -12.52
C ALA A 328 -16.70 -14.48 -13.41
N VAL A 329 -15.85 -15.34 -12.84
CA VAL A 329 -15.26 -16.51 -13.52
C VAL A 329 -16.34 -17.50 -13.97
N ASP A 330 -17.27 -17.83 -13.08
CA ASP A 330 -18.39 -18.74 -13.33
C ASP A 330 -19.32 -18.20 -14.43
N ARG A 331 -19.62 -16.89 -14.36
CA ARG A 331 -20.40 -16.18 -15.38
C ARG A 331 -19.74 -16.24 -16.75
N LEU A 332 -18.42 -16.09 -16.81
CA LEU A 332 -17.64 -16.19 -18.03
C LEU A 332 -17.35 -17.64 -18.46
N LYS A 333 -17.72 -18.62 -17.63
CA LYS A 333 -17.47 -20.05 -17.83
C LYS A 333 -15.97 -20.33 -18.07
N LEU A 334 -15.11 -19.66 -17.31
CA LEU A 334 -13.67 -19.89 -17.32
C LEU A 334 -13.31 -20.99 -16.31
N LYS A 335 -12.18 -21.65 -16.52
CA LYS A 335 -11.68 -22.67 -15.59
C LYS A 335 -10.89 -22.01 -14.47
N GLN A 336 -11.15 -22.45 -13.25
CA GLN A 336 -10.41 -22.10 -12.05
C GLN A 336 -10.14 -23.39 -11.27
N PRO A 337 -9.04 -23.48 -10.49
CA PRO A 337 -8.83 -24.59 -9.58
C PRO A 337 -10.04 -24.74 -8.64
N ALA A 338 -10.35 -25.99 -8.26
CA ALA A 338 -11.33 -26.24 -7.21
C ALA A 338 -10.90 -25.47 -5.94
N ASN A 339 -11.80 -24.68 -5.37
CA ASN A 339 -11.47 -23.80 -4.26
C ASN A 339 -12.64 -23.65 -3.27
N ALA A 340 -12.33 -23.16 -2.07
CA ALA A 340 -13.32 -22.78 -1.08
C ALA A 340 -12.78 -21.66 -0.18
N THR A 341 -13.71 -20.83 0.29
CA THR A 341 -13.46 -19.78 1.27
C THR A 341 -13.93 -20.24 2.64
N VAL A 342 -13.05 -20.20 3.64
CA VAL A 342 -13.30 -20.76 4.98
C VAL A 342 -12.87 -19.79 6.08
N THR A 343 -13.64 -19.75 7.16
CA THR A 343 -13.39 -18.88 8.32
C THR A 343 -13.02 -19.65 9.59
N ALA A 344 -13.33 -20.96 9.63
CA ALA A 344 -13.08 -21.82 10.76
C ALA A 344 -12.27 -23.05 10.34
N ILE A 345 -11.37 -23.50 11.22
CA ILE A 345 -10.48 -24.64 10.97
C ILE A 345 -11.24 -25.93 10.63
N GLU A 346 -12.33 -26.24 11.32
CA GLU A 346 -13.09 -27.47 11.04
C GLU A 346 -13.80 -27.41 9.68
N MET A 347 -14.29 -26.22 9.28
CA MET A 347 -14.82 -25.99 7.95
C MET A 347 -13.72 -26.12 6.88
N ALA A 348 -12.51 -25.63 7.17
CA ALA A 348 -11.35 -25.79 6.30
C ALA A 348 -11.01 -27.26 6.06
N VAL A 349 -11.01 -28.08 7.12
CA VAL A 349 -10.75 -29.52 7.03
C VAL A 349 -11.81 -30.26 6.23
N GLU A 350 -13.09 -29.90 6.39
CA GLU A 350 -14.18 -30.48 5.60
C GLU A 350 -14.04 -30.12 4.13
N LYS A 351 -13.84 -28.83 3.81
CA LYS A 351 -13.69 -28.34 2.44
C LYS A 351 -12.42 -28.84 1.76
N ALA A 352 -11.34 -29.03 2.51
CA ALA A 352 -10.11 -29.62 2.00
C ALA A 352 -10.30 -31.04 1.46
N LYS A 353 -11.19 -31.83 2.07
CA LYS A 353 -11.52 -33.20 1.59
C LYS A 353 -12.33 -33.18 0.30
N GLU A 354 -13.15 -32.15 0.10
CA GLU A 354 -13.92 -31.94 -1.13
C GLU A 354 -13.03 -31.48 -2.29
N ILE A 355 -12.11 -30.55 -2.03
CA ILE A 355 -11.20 -29.97 -3.04
C ILE A 355 -10.09 -30.97 -3.43
N GLY A 356 -9.51 -31.64 -2.43
CA GLY A 356 -8.39 -32.57 -2.60
C GLY A 356 -7.02 -31.91 -2.44
N TYR A 357 -6.16 -32.58 -1.67
CA TYR A 357 -4.75 -32.19 -1.47
C TYR A 357 -3.87 -32.53 -2.69
N PRO A 358 -2.71 -31.87 -2.86
CA PRO A 358 -2.22 -30.71 -2.09
C PRO A 358 -3.07 -29.44 -2.31
N LEU A 359 -3.08 -28.56 -1.31
CA LEU A 359 -3.83 -27.29 -1.32
C LEU A 359 -2.88 -26.11 -1.17
N VAL A 360 -3.20 -25.00 -1.82
CA VAL A 360 -2.61 -23.69 -1.55
C VAL A 360 -3.52 -22.97 -0.56
N VAL A 361 -2.99 -22.64 0.62
CA VAL A 361 -3.71 -21.88 1.63
C VAL A 361 -3.29 -20.43 1.57
N ARG A 362 -4.25 -19.51 1.38
CA ARG A 362 -3.98 -18.09 1.11
C ARG A 362 -4.86 -17.17 1.96
N PRO A 363 -4.28 -16.16 2.66
CA PRO A 363 -5.07 -15.11 3.27
C PRO A 363 -5.69 -14.18 2.20
N SER A 364 -6.80 -13.54 2.51
CA SER A 364 -7.42 -12.52 1.63
C SER A 364 -6.71 -11.15 1.73
N TYR A 365 -6.81 -10.31 0.68
CA TYR A 365 -6.28 -8.92 0.63
C TYR A 365 -4.76 -8.75 0.85
N VAL A 366 -3.97 -9.76 0.47
CA VAL A 366 -2.50 -9.75 0.55
C VAL A 366 -1.86 -9.81 -0.84
N LEU A 367 -0.68 -9.21 -0.98
CA LEU A 367 0.15 -9.28 -2.18
C LEU A 367 1.49 -9.96 -1.85
N GLY A 368 2.09 -10.62 -2.84
CA GLY A 368 3.47 -11.13 -2.71
C GLY A 368 3.57 -12.37 -1.83
N GLY A 369 2.56 -13.26 -1.88
CA GLY A 369 2.58 -14.55 -1.19
C GLY A 369 2.57 -14.50 0.34
N ARG A 370 2.19 -13.38 0.96
CA ARG A 370 2.30 -13.21 2.42
C ARG A 370 1.46 -14.27 3.15
N ALA A 371 2.13 -15.08 3.97
CA ALA A 371 1.53 -16.20 4.70
C ALA A 371 0.78 -17.20 3.80
N MET A 372 1.21 -17.37 2.55
CA MET A 372 0.75 -18.49 1.72
C MET A 372 1.59 -19.73 2.01
N GLU A 373 0.95 -20.89 2.14
CA GLU A 373 1.61 -22.18 2.36
C GLU A 373 0.94 -23.25 1.50
N ILE A 374 1.74 -24.17 0.93
CA ILE A 374 1.21 -25.38 0.30
C ILE A 374 1.09 -26.44 1.38
N VAL A 375 -0.12 -26.92 1.61
CA VAL A 375 -0.42 -27.95 2.61
C VAL A 375 -0.72 -29.28 1.91
N TYR A 376 -0.10 -30.34 2.39
CA TYR A 376 -0.18 -31.67 1.75
C TYR A 376 -1.18 -32.60 2.43
N ASP A 377 -1.54 -32.32 3.68
CA ASP A 377 -2.48 -33.12 4.45
C ASP A 377 -3.24 -32.31 5.52
N GLU A 378 -4.12 -32.98 6.25
CA GLU A 378 -4.94 -32.37 7.31
C GLU A 378 -4.08 -31.83 8.48
N ALA A 379 -2.94 -32.48 8.79
CA ALA A 379 -2.09 -32.05 9.90
C ALA A 379 -1.36 -30.75 9.57
N ASP A 380 -0.87 -30.61 8.33
CA ASP A 380 -0.29 -29.37 7.80
C ASP A 380 -1.33 -28.24 7.80
N LEU A 381 -2.55 -28.51 7.33
CA LEU A 381 -3.63 -27.52 7.32
C LEU A 381 -3.96 -27.03 8.73
N ARG A 382 -4.05 -27.93 9.71
CA ARG A 382 -4.30 -27.55 11.11
C ARG A 382 -3.16 -26.75 11.71
N ARG A 383 -1.91 -27.11 11.40
CA ARG A 383 -0.71 -26.35 11.82
C ARG A 383 -0.75 -24.93 11.28
N TYR A 384 -1.02 -24.76 9.99
CA TYR A 384 -1.15 -23.46 9.36
C TYR A 384 -2.21 -22.59 10.06
N PHE A 385 -3.40 -23.13 10.34
CA PHE A 385 -4.46 -22.36 11.00
C PHE A 385 -4.09 -21.91 12.41
N GLN A 386 -3.29 -22.68 13.15
CA GLN A 386 -2.82 -22.31 14.48
C GLN A 386 -1.77 -21.19 14.45
N THR A 387 -0.91 -21.15 13.44
CA THR A 387 0.19 -20.18 13.33
C THR A 387 -0.21 -18.93 12.56
N ALA A 388 -0.92 -19.06 11.44
CA ALA A 388 -1.10 -18.00 10.45
C ALA A 388 -2.40 -17.18 10.63
N VAL A 389 -3.48 -17.75 11.19
CA VAL A 389 -4.76 -17.03 11.33
C VAL A 389 -4.69 -15.90 12.38
N SER A 390 -3.71 -15.96 13.29
CA SER A 390 -3.40 -14.84 14.20
C SER A 390 -3.00 -13.54 13.48
N VAL A 391 -2.65 -13.62 12.19
CA VAL A 391 -2.16 -12.50 11.36
C VAL A 391 -3.26 -11.94 10.43
N SER A 392 -4.42 -12.61 10.32
CA SER A 392 -5.53 -12.20 9.44
C SER A 392 -6.58 -11.41 10.22
N ASN A 393 -6.89 -10.18 9.78
CA ASN A 393 -7.90 -9.28 10.38
C ASN A 393 -9.34 -9.79 10.17
N ASP A 394 -9.75 -10.86 10.83
CA ASP A 394 -11.07 -11.51 10.67
C ASP A 394 -11.40 -11.90 9.21
N ALA A 395 -10.42 -11.84 8.30
CA ALA A 395 -10.61 -12.09 6.88
C ALA A 395 -10.55 -13.60 6.61
N PRO A 396 -11.42 -14.11 5.72
CA PRO A 396 -11.48 -15.53 5.41
C PRO A 396 -10.18 -16.03 4.74
N VAL A 397 -9.88 -17.30 4.97
CA VAL A 397 -8.76 -18.03 4.39
C VAL A 397 -9.26 -18.80 3.17
N LEU A 398 -8.48 -18.78 2.09
CA LEU A 398 -8.77 -19.48 0.85
C LEU A 398 -8.04 -20.82 0.81
N LEU A 399 -8.73 -21.85 0.35
CA LEU A 399 -8.16 -23.15 0.00
C LEU A 399 -8.32 -23.31 -1.51
N ASP A 400 -7.22 -23.45 -2.24
CA ASP A 400 -7.23 -23.78 -3.66
C ASP A 400 -6.55 -25.12 -3.90
N HIS A 401 -7.05 -25.92 -4.84
CA HIS A 401 -6.33 -27.09 -5.30
C HIS A 401 -5.00 -26.67 -5.93
N PHE A 402 -3.89 -27.24 -5.44
CA PHE A 402 -2.59 -26.98 -6.00
C PHE A 402 -2.42 -27.70 -7.33
N LEU A 403 -2.22 -26.93 -8.40
CA LEU A 403 -2.01 -27.45 -9.74
C LEU A 403 -0.57 -27.92 -9.92
N ASP A 404 -0.31 -29.16 -9.50
CA ASP A 404 1.01 -29.78 -9.62
C ASP A 404 1.47 -29.89 -11.09
N ASP A 405 2.78 -29.81 -11.36
CA ASP A 405 3.38 -29.85 -12.70
C ASP A 405 2.72 -28.91 -13.73
N ALA A 406 2.29 -27.71 -13.32
CA ALA A 406 1.67 -26.72 -14.20
C ALA A 406 2.63 -25.58 -14.56
N VAL A 407 2.57 -25.11 -15.81
CA VAL A 407 3.32 -23.93 -16.27
C VAL A 407 2.58 -22.67 -15.84
N GLU A 408 3.22 -21.75 -15.13
CA GLU A 408 2.64 -20.46 -14.77
C GLU A 408 2.87 -19.41 -15.87
N VAL A 409 1.88 -18.56 -16.10
CA VAL A 409 1.90 -17.54 -17.16
C VAL A 409 1.34 -16.23 -16.64
N ASP A 410 2.08 -15.14 -16.88
CA ASP A 410 1.59 -13.78 -16.68
C ASP A 410 1.20 -13.14 -18.03
N VAL A 411 0.08 -12.44 -18.06
CA VAL A 411 -0.34 -11.63 -19.19
C VAL A 411 -0.65 -10.21 -18.76
N ASP A 412 0.17 -9.27 -19.20
CA ASP A 412 -0.09 -7.83 -19.03
C ASP A 412 -0.87 -7.30 -20.23
N ALA A 413 -1.92 -6.54 -19.98
CA ALA A 413 -2.79 -5.99 -21.02
C ALA A 413 -3.34 -4.61 -20.64
N ILE A 414 -3.85 -3.89 -21.64
CA ILE A 414 -4.56 -2.61 -21.47
C ILE A 414 -5.95 -2.75 -22.07
N CYS A 415 -6.97 -2.25 -21.38
CA CYS A 415 -8.34 -2.18 -21.91
C CYS A 415 -8.92 -0.79 -21.72
N ASP A 416 -9.39 -0.19 -22.82
CA ASP A 416 -10.07 1.12 -22.86
C ASP A 416 -11.60 1.02 -22.76
N GLY A 417 -12.15 -0.20 -22.80
CA GLY A 417 -13.58 -0.48 -22.83
C GLY A 417 -14.12 -0.80 -24.22
N GLU A 418 -13.37 -0.54 -25.28
CA GLU A 418 -13.70 -0.91 -26.66
C GLU A 418 -12.82 -2.06 -27.17
N MET A 419 -11.53 -2.01 -26.87
CA MET A 419 -10.56 -3.03 -27.26
C MET A 419 -9.64 -3.41 -26.09
N VAL A 420 -8.91 -4.51 -26.30
CA VAL A 420 -7.92 -5.02 -25.36
C VAL A 420 -6.62 -5.20 -26.11
N LEU A 421 -5.60 -4.46 -25.70
CA LEU A 421 -4.23 -4.61 -26.19
C LEU A 421 -3.48 -5.56 -25.27
N ILE A 422 -3.03 -6.70 -25.82
CA ILE A 422 -2.11 -7.59 -25.11
C ILE A 422 -0.73 -6.94 -25.13
N GLY A 423 -0.22 -6.59 -23.95
CA GLY A 423 1.11 -6.02 -23.77
C GLY A 423 2.19 -7.10 -23.88
N GLY A 424 2.04 -8.22 -23.17
CA GLY A 424 3.00 -9.32 -23.21
C GLY A 424 2.46 -10.58 -22.55
N ILE A 425 2.83 -11.74 -23.09
CA ILE A 425 2.58 -13.06 -22.49
C ILE A 425 3.93 -13.61 -22.06
N MET A 426 4.07 -13.84 -20.76
CA MET A 426 5.30 -14.26 -20.10
C MET A 426 5.13 -15.68 -19.58
N GLU A 427 5.95 -16.60 -20.05
CA GLU A 427 5.99 -17.98 -19.55
C GLU A 427 7.04 -18.09 -18.45
N HIS A 428 6.66 -18.59 -17.28
CA HIS A 428 7.60 -18.79 -16.18
C HIS A 428 8.49 -20.01 -16.42
N ILE A 429 9.72 -19.96 -15.90
CA ILE A 429 10.66 -21.09 -15.93
C ILE A 429 10.30 -22.10 -14.84
N GLU A 430 10.08 -21.59 -13.63
CA GLU A 430 9.56 -22.37 -12.51
C GLU A 430 8.07 -22.67 -12.69
N GLN A 431 7.65 -23.85 -12.22
CA GLN A 431 6.25 -24.26 -12.24
C GLN A 431 5.38 -23.46 -11.25
N ALA A 432 4.07 -23.48 -11.49
CA ALA A 432 3.09 -22.90 -10.59
C ALA A 432 3.29 -23.43 -9.17
N GLY A 433 3.36 -22.52 -8.20
CA GLY A 433 3.71 -22.81 -6.80
C GLY A 433 4.97 -22.11 -6.33
N VAL A 434 5.86 -21.76 -7.25
CA VAL A 434 6.85 -20.70 -7.02
C VAL A 434 6.20 -19.38 -7.36
N HIS A 435 6.22 -18.42 -6.43
CA HIS A 435 5.49 -17.17 -6.61
C HIS A 435 6.04 -16.37 -7.81
N SER A 436 5.16 -15.81 -8.65
CA SER A 436 5.52 -15.05 -9.88
C SER A 436 6.58 -13.96 -9.71
N GLY A 437 6.71 -13.40 -8.50
CA GLY A 437 7.73 -12.40 -8.17
C GLY A 437 9.15 -12.95 -7.97
N ASP A 438 9.27 -14.26 -7.77
CA ASP A 438 10.53 -14.99 -7.54
C ASP A 438 10.89 -15.89 -8.74
N SER A 439 9.93 -16.19 -9.62
CA SER A 439 10.14 -16.97 -10.84
C SER A 439 10.90 -16.15 -11.90
N ALA A 440 11.81 -16.81 -12.61
CA ALA A 440 12.28 -16.31 -13.90
C ALA A 440 11.15 -16.46 -14.93
N CYS A 441 11.12 -15.59 -15.94
CA CYS A 441 10.15 -15.71 -17.04
C CYS A 441 10.74 -15.34 -18.40
N SER A 442 10.10 -15.82 -19.46
CA SER A 442 10.47 -15.58 -20.86
C SER A 442 9.37 -14.79 -21.58
N LEU A 443 9.79 -13.80 -22.37
CA LEU A 443 8.95 -13.09 -23.33
C LEU A 443 9.68 -13.06 -24.69
N PRO A 444 9.14 -13.70 -25.74
CA PRO A 444 7.90 -14.49 -25.75
C PRO A 444 8.03 -15.79 -24.97
N ALA A 445 6.90 -16.46 -24.77
CA ALA A 445 6.84 -17.84 -24.28
C ALA A 445 7.78 -18.76 -25.09
N TYR A 446 8.46 -19.69 -24.41
CA TYR A 446 9.53 -20.51 -24.97
C TYR A 446 9.12 -21.99 -25.18
N THR A 447 8.06 -22.47 -24.54
CA THR A 447 7.51 -23.82 -24.77
C THR A 447 6.01 -23.85 -25.06
N LEU A 448 5.24 -22.86 -24.59
CA LEU A 448 3.79 -22.85 -24.78
C LEU A 448 3.39 -22.78 -26.25
N SER A 449 2.45 -23.63 -26.63
CA SER A 449 1.89 -23.63 -27.99
C SER A 449 1.15 -22.32 -28.30
N GLN A 450 1.16 -21.92 -29.56
CA GLN A 450 0.44 -20.73 -30.01
C GLN A 450 -1.07 -20.84 -29.72
N GLU A 451 -1.64 -22.04 -29.88
CA GLU A 451 -3.06 -22.32 -29.59
C GLU A 451 -3.42 -22.02 -28.14
N ILE A 452 -2.62 -22.48 -27.18
CA ILE A 452 -2.85 -22.21 -25.75
C ILE A 452 -2.68 -20.73 -25.43
N GLN A 453 -1.70 -20.06 -26.05
CA GLN A 453 -1.56 -18.62 -25.91
C GLN A 453 -2.79 -17.87 -26.45
N ASP A 454 -3.37 -18.29 -27.57
CA ASP A 454 -4.58 -17.69 -28.14
C ASP A 454 -5.81 -17.89 -27.24
N VAL A 455 -5.90 -19.04 -26.55
CA VAL A 455 -6.92 -19.25 -25.50
C VAL A 455 -6.76 -18.23 -24.38
N MET A 456 -5.54 -18.04 -23.87
CA MET A 456 -5.27 -17.03 -22.83
C MET A 456 -5.61 -15.62 -23.31
N ARG A 457 -5.26 -15.25 -24.56
CA ARG A 457 -5.64 -13.94 -25.14
C ARG A 457 -7.15 -13.72 -25.13
N GLN A 458 -7.93 -14.73 -25.51
CA GLN A 458 -9.39 -14.65 -25.47
C GLN A 458 -9.94 -14.55 -24.04
N GLN A 459 -9.35 -15.27 -23.08
CA GLN A 459 -9.76 -15.20 -21.68
C GLN A 459 -9.46 -13.83 -21.07
N VAL A 460 -8.28 -13.27 -21.33
CA VAL A 460 -7.90 -11.91 -20.91
C VAL A 460 -8.90 -10.89 -21.46
N GLN A 461 -9.27 -10.98 -22.73
CA GLN A 461 -10.25 -10.07 -23.32
C GLN A 461 -11.62 -10.16 -22.63
N LYS A 462 -12.12 -11.37 -22.37
CA LYS A 462 -13.39 -11.58 -21.66
C LYS A 462 -13.35 -10.98 -20.25
N LEU A 463 -12.27 -11.22 -19.52
CA LEU A 463 -12.07 -10.71 -18.16
C LEU A 463 -11.99 -9.18 -18.16
N ALA A 464 -11.28 -8.57 -19.10
CA ALA A 464 -11.16 -7.13 -19.22
C ALA A 464 -12.53 -6.44 -19.33
N PHE A 465 -13.39 -6.94 -20.22
CA PHE A 465 -14.73 -6.38 -20.40
C PHE A 465 -15.67 -6.70 -19.24
N GLU A 466 -15.69 -7.93 -18.71
CA GLU A 466 -16.57 -8.28 -17.58
C GLU A 466 -16.22 -7.50 -16.31
N LEU A 467 -14.93 -7.39 -16.00
CA LEU A 467 -14.42 -6.63 -14.86
C LEU A 467 -14.43 -5.12 -15.11
N GLN A 468 -14.84 -4.66 -16.30
CA GLN A 468 -14.86 -3.25 -16.68
C GLN A 468 -13.50 -2.57 -16.43
N VAL A 469 -12.43 -3.28 -16.81
CA VAL A 469 -11.08 -2.74 -16.72
C VAL A 469 -11.01 -1.47 -17.56
N ARG A 470 -10.41 -0.45 -16.95
CA ARG A 470 -10.08 0.81 -17.59
C ARG A 470 -8.65 1.19 -17.25
N GLY A 471 -7.71 0.66 -18.02
CA GLY A 471 -6.28 0.91 -17.86
C GLY A 471 -5.49 -0.37 -18.02
N LEU A 472 -4.40 -0.46 -17.27
CA LEU A 472 -3.63 -1.69 -17.14
C LEU A 472 -4.40 -2.76 -16.34
N MET A 473 -4.20 -4.01 -16.77
CA MET A 473 -4.52 -5.19 -15.99
C MET A 473 -3.44 -6.25 -16.18
N ASN A 474 -3.36 -7.16 -15.23
CA ASN A 474 -2.53 -8.35 -15.29
C ASN A 474 -3.40 -9.57 -14.99
N VAL A 475 -3.15 -10.67 -15.68
CA VAL A 475 -3.84 -11.94 -15.46
C VAL A 475 -2.81 -13.04 -15.31
N GLN A 476 -2.97 -13.87 -14.27
CA GLN A 476 -2.14 -15.03 -14.01
C GLN A 476 -2.90 -16.31 -14.34
N PHE A 477 -2.25 -17.19 -15.09
CA PHE A 477 -2.77 -18.49 -15.48
C PHE A 477 -1.82 -19.62 -15.07
N ALA A 478 -2.38 -20.81 -14.92
CA ALA A 478 -1.64 -22.06 -14.87
C ALA A 478 -2.08 -22.95 -16.04
N VAL A 479 -1.13 -23.55 -16.75
CA VAL A 479 -1.39 -24.47 -17.87
C VAL A 479 -1.01 -25.88 -17.43
N LYS A 480 -2.00 -26.77 -17.37
CA LYS A 480 -1.80 -28.19 -17.02
C LYS A 480 -2.54 -29.06 -18.02
N ASN A 481 -1.86 -30.05 -18.62
CA ASN A 481 -2.44 -30.99 -19.58
C ASN A 481 -3.19 -30.30 -20.75
N ASN A 482 -2.64 -29.21 -21.31
CA ASN A 482 -3.27 -28.36 -22.33
C ASN A 482 -4.59 -27.68 -21.90
N GLU A 483 -4.80 -27.54 -20.59
CA GLU A 483 -5.93 -26.79 -20.06
C GLU A 483 -5.43 -25.54 -19.33
N VAL A 484 -6.09 -24.41 -19.60
CA VAL A 484 -5.77 -23.11 -19.01
C VAL A 484 -6.67 -22.88 -17.78
N TYR A 485 -6.04 -22.75 -16.62
CA TYR A 485 -6.66 -22.44 -15.34
C TYR A 485 -6.34 -21.00 -14.95
N LEU A 486 -7.33 -20.26 -14.49
CA LEU A 486 -7.18 -18.90 -14.01
C LEU A 486 -6.75 -18.90 -12.54
N ILE A 487 -5.67 -18.19 -12.21
CA ILE A 487 -5.15 -18.04 -10.85
C ILE A 487 -5.73 -16.77 -10.21
N GLU A 488 -5.50 -15.62 -10.84
CA GLU A 488 -6.02 -14.33 -10.39
C GLU A 488 -5.99 -13.26 -11.49
N VAL A 489 -6.72 -12.17 -11.26
CA VAL A 489 -6.69 -10.96 -12.08
C VAL A 489 -6.36 -9.77 -11.19
N ASN A 490 -5.39 -8.97 -11.64
CA ASN A 490 -4.96 -7.75 -10.99
C ASN A 490 -5.39 -6.57 -11.88
N PRO A 491 -6.50 -5.87 -11.60
CA PRO A 491 -7.03 -4.78 -12.43
C PRO A 491 -6.27 -3.45 -12.23
N ARG A 492 -4.94 -3.54 -12.27
CA ARG A 492 -3.99 -2.48 -11.98
C ARG A 492 -2.66 -2.74 -12.67
N ALA A 493 -1.70 -1.82 -12.51
CA ALA A 493 -0.33 -2.09 -12.93
C ALA A 493 0.27 -3.27 -12.14
N ALA A 494 0.98 -4.15 -12.84
CA ALA A 494 1.76 -5.23 -12.26
C ALA A 494 3.26 -4.93 -12.31
N ARG A 495 4.02 -5.66 -11.50
CA ARG A 495 5.48 -5.50 -11.42
C ARG A 495 6.20 -5.85 -12.74
N THR A 496 5.55 -6.61 -13.62
CA THR A 496 6.06 -7.04 -14.92
C THR A 496 5.96 -5.95 -16.00
N VAL A 497 5.13 -4.92 -15.80
CA VAL A 497 4.90 -3.84 -16.77
C VAL A 497 6.18 -3.16 -17.27
N PRO A 498 7.16 -2.80 -16.42
CA PRO A 498 8.43 -2.24 -16.89
C PRO A 498 9.22 -3.22 -17.77
N PHE A 499 9.27 -4.50 -17.39
CA PHE A 499 9.95 -5.55 -18.16
C PHE A 499 9.30 -5.72 -19.53
N VAL A 500 7.98 -5.87 -19.58
CA VAL A 500 7.23 -5.98 -20.84
C VAL A 500 7.42 -4.73 -21.71
N SER A 501 7.39 -3.55 -21.10
CA SER A 501 7.58 -2.29 -21.83
C SER A 501 8.97 -2.19 -22.48
N LYS A 502 10.01 -2.68 -21.80
CA LYS A 502 11.37 -2.71 -22.35
C LYS A 502 11.54 -3.79 -23.42
N ALA A 503 10.97 -4.97 -23.23
CA ALA A 503 11.08 -6.07 -24.18
C ALA A 503 10.34 -5.79 -25.50
N THR A 504 9.17 -5.15 -25.43
CA THR A 504 8.32 -4.86 -26.60
C THR A 504 8.61 -3.51 -27.25
N GLY A 505 9.27 -2.60 -26.52
CA GLY A 505 9.44 -1.21 -26.93
C GLY A 505 8.17 -0.35 -26.79
N VAL A 506 7.07 -0.91 -26.27
CA VAL A 506 5.81 -0.20 -26.06
C VAL A 506 5.74 0.30 -24.61
N PRO A 507 5.64 1.61 -24.35
CA PRO A 507 5.52 2.13 -22.98
C PRO A 507 4.10 1.90 -22.46
N LEU A 508 3.83 0.71 -21.91
CA LEU A 508 2.50 0.30 -21.48
C LEU A 508 1.92 1.23 -20.39
N ALA A 509 2.74 1.66 -19.44
CA ALA A 509 2.31 2.60 -18.39
C ALA A 509 1.89 3.98 -18.94
N LYS A 510 2.52 4.46 -20.02
CA LYS A 510 2.06 5.68 -20.73
C LYS A 510 0.75 5.39 -21.45
N SER A 511 0.71 4.31 -22.23
CA SER A 511 -0.44 3.97 -23.09
C SER A 511 -1.71 3.67 -22.28
N GLY A 512 -1.57 3.05 -21.10
CA GLY A 512 -2.67 2.75 -20.19
C GLY A 512 -3.16 3.96 -19.39
N GLY A 513 -2.44 5.09 -19.42
CA GLY A 513 -2.82 6.33 -18.74
C GLY A 513 -3.26 7.46 -19.68
N ALA A 514 -2.90 7.43 -20.97
CA ALA A 514 -2.71 8.66 -21.73
C ALA A 514 -3.15 8.63 -23.21
N ARG A 515 -4.12 7.80 -23.63
CA ARG A 515 -4.68 7.96 -24.99
C ARG A 515 -6.20 7.95 -24.95
N ASP A 516 -6.75 9.14 -25.20
CA ASP A 516 -8.12 9.48 -25.56
C ASP A 516 -9.23 8.64 -24.90
N GLY A 517 -9.88 9.21 -23.87
CA GLY A 517 -11.25 8.83 -23.54
C GLY A 517 -11.44 7.80 -22.44
N TRP A 518 -10.62 7.81 -21.38
CA TRP A 518 -11.03 7.26 -20.08
C TRP A 518 -12.21 8.09 -19.54
N GLN A 519 -13.42 7.78 -20.03
CA GLN A 519 -14.71 8.45 -19.83
C GLN A 519 -14.76 9.48 -18.69
N ILE A 520 -14.40 10.74 -19.01
CA ILE A 520 -14.85 11.92 -18.26
C ILE A 520 -16.25 12.29 -18.79
N ALA A 521 -17.15 11.31 -18.81
CA ALA A 521 -18.52 11.46 -19.27
C ALA A 521 -19.44 10.61 -18.40
N GLY A 522 -20.11 11.30 -17.48
CA GLY A 522 -21.07 10.82 -16.50
C GLY A 522 -21.37 11.95 -15.55
#